data_AF-A0A3M5JN32-F1
#
_entry.id   AF-A0A3M5JN32-F1
#
_cell.length_a   1.000
_cell.length_b   1.000
_cell.length_c   1.000
_cell.angle_alpha   90.00
_cell.angle_beta   90.00
_cell.angle_gamma   90.00
#
_symmetry.space_group_name_H-M   'P 1'
#
loop_
_entity.id
_entity.type
_entity.pdbx_description
1 polymer ?
#
loop_
_entity_poly.entity_id
_entity_poly.type
_entity_poly.pdbx_seq_one_letter_code
_entity_poly.pdbx_strand_id
1 'polypeptide(L)' 'MSERDYNTVRNLPLCQLSDPKYLYLLREFAGHMAPPCVAEALMKWLSHL' A
#
# COMPACT_ATOMS: atom_id res chain seq x y z
N MET A 1 6.92 -8.97 -3.54
CA MET A 1 5.79 -9.10 -2.58
C MET A 1 5.18 -10.49 -2.66
N SER A 2 4.91 -11.16 -1.53
CA SER A 2 4.28 -12.50 -1.50
C SER A 2 2.74 -12.44 -1.62
N GLU A 3 2.08 -13.57 -1.87
CA GLU A 3 0.61 -13.65 -1.90
C GLU A 3 -0.02 -13.27 -0.54
N ARG A 4 0.63 -13.64 0.58
CA ARG A 4 0.17 -13.26 1.93
C ARG A 4 0.22 -11.76 2.14
N ASP A 5 1.28 -11.11 1.68
CA ASP A 5 1.46 -9.66 1.78
C ASP A 5 0.40 -8.92 0.95
N TYR A 6 0.16 -9.40 -0.27
CA TYR A 6 -0.88 -8.86 -1.15
C TYR A 6 -2.27 -8.98 -0.51
N ASN A 7 -2.60 -10.15 0.04
CA ASN A 7 -3.87 -10.37 0.74
C ASN A 7 -3.98 -9.49 2.00
N THR A 8 -2.87 -9.17 2.66
CA THR A 8 -2.86 -8.25 3.80
C THR A 8 -3.21 -6.83 3.35
N VAL A 9 -2.58 -6.32 2.29
CA VAL A 9 -2.87 -4.97 1.76
C VAL A 9 -4.30 -4.89 1.21
N ARG A 10 -4.74 -5.91 0.47
CA ARG A 10 -6.08 -5.95 -0.14
C ARG A 10 -7.21 -5.90 0.89
N ASN A 11 -7.01 -6.52 2.06
CA ASN A 11 -8.02 -6.58 3.13
C ASN A 11 -7.78 -5.53 4.22
N LEU A 12 -6.85 -4.59 4.00
CA LEU A 12 -6.51 -3.59 5.01
C LEU A 12 -7.66 -2.57 5.16
N PRO A 13 -8.22 -2.40 6.36
CA PRO A 13 -9.22 -1.37 6.60
C PRO A 13 -8.66 0.03 6.36
N LEU A 14 -9.47 0.95 5.84
CA LEU A 14 -9.05 2.33 5.55
C LEU A 14 -8.45 3.03 6.78
N CYS A 15 -9.00 2.79 7.97
CA CYS A 15 -8.51 3.37 9.22
C CYS A 15 -7.11 2.88 9.62
N GLN A 16 -6.64 1.77 9.06
CA GLN A 16 -5.31 1.22 9.31
C GLN A 16 -4.28 1.59 8.23
N LEU A 17 -4.68 2.31 7.18
CA LEU A 17 -3.74 2.72 6.13
C LEU A 17 -2.60 3.59 6.67
N SER A 18 -2.88 4.40 7.69
CA SER A 18 -1.90 5.28 8.33
C SER A 18 -1.05 4.57 9.41
N ASP A 19 -1.32 3.31 9.70
CA ASP A 19 -0.55 2.57 10.70
C ASP A 19 0.87 2.27 10.14
N PRO A 20 1.94 2.68 10.85
CA PRO A 20 3.33 2.51 10.42
C PRO A 20 3.68 1.07 10.01
N LYS A 21 3.02 0.08 10.61
CA LYS A 21 3.22 -1.34 10.33
C LYS A 21 2.95 -1.70 8.86
N TYR A 22 1.99 -1.03 8.23
CA TYR A 22 1.56 -1.36 6.87
C TYR A 22 2.18 -0.46 5.80
N LEU A 23 2.83 0.65 6.18
CA LEU A 23 3.41 1.61 5.22
C LEU A 23 4.41 0.95 4.28
N TYR A 24 5.26 0.05 4.79
CA TYR A 24 6.20 -0.71 3.96
C TYR A 24 5.46 -1.56 2.92
N LEU A 25 4.43 -2.30 3.34
CA LEU A 25 3.64 -3.15 2.45
C LEU A 25 2.87 -2.33 1.41
N LEU A 26 2.36 -1.16 1.77
CA LEU A 26 1.67 -0.25 0.86
C LEU A 26 2.62 0.30 -0.22
N ARG A 27 3.87 0.63 0.15
CA ARG A 27 4.91 1.02 -0.81
C ARG A 27 5.29 -0.11 -1.77
N GLU A 28 5.49 -1.32 -1.23
CA GLU A 28 5.77 -2.51 -2.03
C GLU A 28 4.63 -2.81 -3.01
N PHE A 29 3.38 -2.71 -2.55
CA PHE A 29 2.21 -2.88 -3.40
C PHE A 29 2.17 -1.84 -4.52
N ALA A 30 2.39 -0.56 -4.20
CA ALA A 30 2.44 0.50 -5.19
C ALA A 30 3.54 0.30 -6.23
N GLY A 31 4.72 -0.19 -5.83
CA GLY A 31 5.86 -0.41 -6.73
C GLY A 31 5.76 -1.65 -7.62
N HIS A 32 5.06 -2.70 -7.16
CA HIS A 32 5.11 -4.01 -7.82
C HIS A 32 3.79 -4.52 -8.38
N MET A 33 2.63 -4.06 -7.85
CA MET A 33 1.34 -4.70 -8.12
C MET A 33 0.24 -3.72 -8.55
N ALA A 34 0.29 -2.48 -8.08
CA ALA A 34 -0.75 -1.50 -8.37
C ALA A 34 -0.73 -1.04 -9.84
N PRO A 35 -1.89 -0.79 -10.47
CA PRO A 35 -1.95 -0.06 -11.73
C PRO A 35 -1.27 1.31 -11.61
N PRO A 36 -0.66 1.86 -12.68
CA PRO A 36 0.13 3.09 -12.60
C PRO A 36 -0.59 4.26 -11.92
N CYS A 37 -1.87 4.49 -12.24
CA CYS A 37 -2.66 5.56 -11.64
C CYS A 37 -2.88 5.38 -10.13
N VAL A 38 -3.03 4.13 -9.66
CA VAL A 38 -3.19 3.80 -8.24
C VAL A 38 -1.84 3.91 -7.54
N ALA A 39 -0.76 3.42 -8.17
CA ALA A 39 0.58 3.51 -7.64
C ALA A 39 0.99 4.97 -7.38
N GLU A 40 0.78 5.86 -8.34
CA GLU A 40 1.10 7.29 -8.22
C GLU A 40 0.30 7.96 -7.10
N ALA A 41 -1.03 7.76 -7.07
CA ALA A 41 -1.89 8.34 -6.05
C ALA A 41 -1.51 7.84 -4.64
N LEU A 42 -1.26 6.54 -4.51
CA LEU A 42 -0.88 5.91 -3.23
C LEU A 42 0.50 6.37 -2.77
N MET A 43 1.50 6.40 -3.66
CA MET A 43 2.84 6.90 -3.32
C MET A 43 2.82 8.38 -2.93
N LYS A 44 2.05 9.20 -3.64
CA LYS A 44 1.86 10.60 -3.27
C LYS A 44 1.21 10.70 -1.90
N TRP A 45 0.17 9.94 -1.61
CA TRP A 45 -0.46 9.97 -0.28
C TRP A 45 0.54 9.53 0.82
N LEU A 46 1.29 8.45 0.59
CA LEU A 46 2.31 7.93 1.51
C LEU A 46 3.49 8.88 1.77
N SER A 47 3.74 9.86 0.90
CA SER A 47 4.78 10.87 1.10
C SER A 47 4.32 12.06 1.96
N HIS A 48 3.02 12.15 2.26
CA HIS A 48 2.43 13.22 3.09
C HIS A 48 2.02 12.74 4.51
N LEU A 49 2.23 11.45 4.80
CA LEU A 49 2.14 10.89 6.16
C LEU A 49 3.44 11.13 6.93
#